data_AF-A0A3G8WJ05-F1
#
_entry.id   AF-A0A3G8WJ05-F1
#
_cell.length_a   1.000
_cell.length_b   1.000
_cell.length_c   1.000
_cell.angle_alpha   90.00
_cell.angle_beta   90.00
_cell.angle_gamma   90.00
#
_symmetry.space_group_name_H-M   'P 1'
#
loop_
_entity.id
_entity.type
_entity.pdbx_description
1 polymer ?
#
loop_
_entity_poly.entity_id
_entity_poly.type
_entity_poly.pdbx_seq_one_letter_code
_entity_poly.pdbx_strand_id
1 'polypeptide(L)'
;MINRFFFLLLFFPFIVFAQQKQLGSILSEYRYKLSYQMDSTNTSSIREEMFLLQKGKAYSLFMSENSYIRDSLMSIQPERIDAGSLQHLLGQMPKTAFTYRILKSVDNDKVYYYDKIVTKPFKYEESPSYNWNITGEKQMINGINCIVAEGSYANFLAIKIYRLIQDFYRLIETSKTVN
;
A
#
# COMPACT_ATOMS: atom_id res chain seq x y z
N MET A 1 -56.04 23.68 18.81
CA MET A 1 -56.26 23.09 17.48
C MET A 1 -54.98 23.23 16.66
N ILE A 2 -54.41 22.11 16.24
CA ILE A 2 -53.38 21.95 15.19
C ILE A 2 -51.98 22.52 15.50
N ASN A 3 -51.12 21.61 15.98
CA ASN A 3 -49.77 21.33 15.49
C ASN A 3 -48.92 22.51 15.01
N ARG A 4 -48.35 23.27 15.96
CA ARG A 4 -47.15 24.10 15.70
C ARG A 4 -45.83 23.39 16.01
N PHE A 5 -45.88 22.22 16.66
CA PHE A 5 -44.69 21.41 16.96
C PHE A 5 -44.28 20.45 15.83
N PHE A 6 -45.10 20.32 14.78
CA PHE A 6 -44.89 19.34 13.72
C PHE A 6 -43.82 19.74 12.69
N PHE A 7 -43.46 21.02 12.62
CA PHE A 7 -42.48 21.52 11.65
C PHE A 7 -41.00 21.37 12.08
N LEU A 8 -40.74 21.08 13.36
CA LEU A 8 -39.38 20.88 13.87
C LEU A 8 -38.86 19.44 13.66
N LEU A 9 -39.73 18.51 13.30
CA LEU A 9 -39.37 17.10 13.05
C LEU A 9 -38.92 16.82 11.60
N LEU A 10 -39.13 17.78 10.69
CA LEU A 10 -38.80 17.66 9.25
C LEU A 10 -37.36 18.04 8.90
N PHE A 11 -36.58 18.58 9.86
CA PHE A 11 -35.17 18.93 9.67
C PHE A 11 -34.18 17.91 10.27
N PHE A 12 -34.65 16.76 10.77
CA PHE A 12 -33.84 15.85 11.58
C PHE A 12 -33.47 14.46 11.00
N PRO A 13 -33.47 14.20 9.68
CA PRO A 13 -32.73 13.05 9.16
C PRO A 13 -31.77 13.43 8.03
N PHE A 14 -30.76 14.24 8.31
CA PHE A 14 -29.61 14.40 7.41
C PHE A 14 -28.25 14.24 8.10
N ILE A 15 -28.22 13.80 9.36
CA ILE A 15 -26.99 13.27 9.97
C ILE A 15 -26.80 11.82 9.49
N VAL A 16 -26.76 11.62 8.17
CA VAL A 16 -26.32 10.35 7.60
C VAL A 16 -24.80 10.36 7.72
N PHE A 17 -24.31 9.42 8.53
CA PHE A 17 -22.93 9.02 8.72
C PHE A 17 -21.97 9.40 7.59
N ALA A 18 -21.34 10.57 7.69
CA ALA A 18 -20.04 10.80 7.08
C ALA A 18 -18.99 10.14 7.98
N GLN A 19 -18.98 8.81 8.07
CA GLN A 19 -17.80 8.11 8.57
C GLN A 19 -16.73 8.26 7.49
N GLN A 20 -15.88 9.26 7.64
CA GLN A 20 -14.61 9.28 6.93
C GLN A 20 -13.92 7.98 7.30
N LYS A 21 -13.83 7.03 6.34
CA LYS A 21 -13.20 5.73 6.54
C LYS A 21 -11.73 6.00 6.80
N GLN A 22 -11.38 6.32 8.05
CA GLN A 22 -10.02 6.51 8.47
C GLN A 22 -9.30 5.22 8.13
N LEU A 23 -8.19 5.35 7.42
CA LEU A 23 -7.34 4.22 7.10
C LEU A 23 -7.00 3.56 8.44
N GLY A 24 -7.55 2.36 8.70
CA GLY A 24 -7.50 1.70 10.00
C GLY A 24 -6.05 1.49 10.49
N SER A 25 -5.91 1.13 11.77
CA SER A 25 -4.59 0.93 12.38
C SER A 25 -3.70 -0.03 11.58
N ILE A 26 -2.42 0.33 11.49
CA ILE A 26 -1.38 -0.52 10.92
C ILE A 26 -1.13 -1.67 11.90
N LEU A 27 -1.24 -2.90 11.42
CA LEU A 27 -1.03 -4.11 12.21
C LEU A 27 0.40 -4.64 12.08
N SER A 28 0.98 -4.52 10.89
CA SER A 28 2.36 -4.91 10.65
C SER A 28 3.01 -4.12 9.53
N GLU A 29 4.33 -4.02 9.58
CA GLU A 29 5.14 -3.35 8.58
C GLU A 29 6.25 -4.29 8.09
N TYR A 30 6.51 -4.23 6.78
CA TYR A 30 7.60 -4.97 6.15
C TYR A 30 8.43 -4.01 5.30
N ARG A 31 9.74 -4.09 5.43
CA ARG A 31 10.68 -3.31 4.63
C ARG A 31 11.34 -4.20 3.59
N TYR A 32 11.42 -3.71 2.36
CA TYR A 32 12.05 -4.38 1.23
C TYR A 32 13.15 -3.49 0.67
N LYS A 33 14.29 -4.07 0.31
CA LYS A 33 15.35 -3.35 -0.41
C LYS A 33 15.24 -3.66 -1.89
N LEU A 34 15.00 -2.64 -2.71
CA LEU A 34 15.13 -2.71 -4.15
C LEU A 34 16.55 -2.32 -4.53
N SER A 35 17.27 -3.19 -5.23
CA SER A 35 18.54 -2.86 -5.89
C SER A 35 18.31 -2.98 -7.39
N TYR A 36 18.56 -1.90 -8.14
CA TYR A 36 18.27 -1.83 -9.58
C TYR A 36 19.37 -1.09 -10.34
N GLN A 37 19.53 -1.43 -11.62
CA GLN A 37 20.46 -0.79 -12.53
C GLN A 37 19.65 -0.11 -13.63
N MET A 38 19.87 1.20 -13.82
CA MET A 38 19.14 1.97 -14.83
C MET A 38 19.74 1.79 -16.23
N ASP A 39 21.07 1.69 -16.31
CA ASP A 39 21.81 1.47 -17.55
C ASP A 39 22.52 0.11 -17.48
N SER A 40 22.05 -0.84 -18.29
CA SER A 40 22.57 -2.22 -18.33
C SER A 40 24.03 -2.30 -18.77
N THR A 41 24.55 -1.28 -19.47
CA THR A 41 25.93 -1.24 -19.96
C THR A 41 26.92 -0.76 -18.90
N ASN A 42 26.44 -0.08 -17.86
CA ASN A 42 27.28 0.44 -16.78
C ASN A 42 27.09 -0.37 -15.50
N THR A 43 27.91 -1.41 -15.32
CA THR A 43 27.90 -2.31 -14.16
C THR A 43 28.14 -1.65 -12.80
N SER A 44 28.66 -0.41 -12.79
CA SER A 44 28.85 0.37 -11.55
C SER A 44 27.63 1.21 -11.14
N SER A 45 26.59 1.28 -11.98
CA SER A 45 25.43 2.17 -11.79
C SER A 45 24.28 1.57 -10.95
N ILE A 46 24.61 0.76 -9.94
CA ILE A 46 23.61 0.14 -9.06
C ILE A 46 23.03 1.21 -8.13
N ARG A 47 21.70 1.34 -8.15
CA ARG A 47 20.93 2.18 -7.22
C ARG A 47 20.16 1.29 -6.26
N GLU A 48 19.99 1.78 -5.04
CA GLU A 48 19.20 1.09 -4.03
C GLU A 48 18.12 2.01 -3.47
N GLU A 49 16.96 1.43 -3.16
CA GLU A 49 15.88 2.14 -2.48
C GLU A 49 15.08 1.21 -1.56
N MET A 50 14.70 1.73 -0.39
CA MET A 50 13.87 1.01 0.56
C MET A 50 12.40 1.25 0.28
N PHE A 51 11.62 0.17 0.34
CA PHE A 51 10.17 0.16 0.22
C PHE A 51 9.53 -0.33 1.50
N LEU A 52 8.34 0.17 1.77
CA LEU A 52 7.53 -0.13 2.93
C LEU A 52 6.21 -0.75 2.50
N LEU A 53 5.86 -1.88 3.09
CA LEU A 53 4.52 -2.49 3.04
C LEU A 53 3.88 -2.40 4.42
N GLN A 54 2.86 -1.57 4.55
CA GLN A 54 2.04 -1.48 5.76
C GLN A 54 0.79 -2.33 5.56
N LYS A 55 0.54 -3.27 6.47
CA LYS A 55 -0.66 -4.11 6.47
C LYS A 55 -1.57 -3.66 7.61
N GLY A 56 -2.76 -3.18 7.24
CA GLY A 56 -3.85 -2.90 8.17
C GLY A 56 -4.89 -4.04 8.19
N LYS A 57 -5.98 -3.82 8.91
CA LYS A 57 -7.09 -4.79 8.99
C LYS A 57 -7.88 -4.91 7.69
N ALA A 58 -8.10 -3.79 6.99
CA ALA A 58 -8.95 -3.70 5.79
C ALA A 58 -8.19 -3.39 4.50
N TYR A 59 -6.88 -3.15 4.59
CA TYR A 59 -6.05 -2.73 3.46
C TYR A 59 -4.59 -3.10 3.68
N SER A 60 -3.82 -3.07 2.59
CA SER A 60 -2.36 -3.01 2.63
C SER A 60 -1.86 -1.91 1.69
N LEU A 61 -0.87 -1.14 2.14
CA LEU A 61 -0.29 -0.02 1.42
C LEU A 61 1.20 -0.28 1.16
N PHE A 62 1.60 -0.21 -0.11
CA PHE A 62 2.98 -0.36 -0.55
C PHE A 62 3.49 0.94 -1.17
N MET A 63 4.65 1.42 -0.74
CA MET A 63 5.26 2.67 -1.22
C MET A 63 6.75 2.73 -0.92
N SER A 64 7.46 3.66 -1.56
CA SER A 64 8.83 4.01 -1.18
C SER A 64 8.89 4.55 0.25
N GLU A 65 9.89 4.14 1.03
CA GLU A 65 10.16 4.68 2.37
C GLU A 65 10.48 6.19 2.31
N ASN A 66 11.16 6.64 1.25
CA ASN A 66 11.43 8.07 1.03
C ASN A 66 10.13 8.85 0.76
N SER A 67 9.17 8.26 0.04
CA SER A 67 7.84 8.87 -0.14
C SER A 67 7.07 8.95 1.18
N TYR A 68 7.16 7.92 2.02
CA TYR A 68 6.55 7.91 3.35
C TYR A 68 7.15 8.98 4.28
N ILE A 69 8.48 9.08 4.35
CA ILE A 69 9.17 10.12 5.14
C ILE A 69 8.79 11.51 4.65
N ARG A 70 8.76 11.72 3.32
CA ARG A 70 8.35 13.00 2.72
C ARG A 70 6.94 13.39 3.13
N ASP A 71 5.97 12.47 3.05
CA ASP A 71 4.58 12.74 3.46
C ASP A 71 4.51 13.07 4.96
N SER A 72 5.25 12.33 5.78
CA SER A 72 5.34 12.59 7.22
C SER A 72 5.88 13.99 7.51
N LEU A 73 6.96 14.39 6.85
CA LEU A 73 7.54 15.74 7.00
C LEU A 73 6.59 16.84 6.50
N MET A 74 5.86 16.61 5.40
CA MET A 74 4.87 17.55 4.86
C MET A 74 3.61 17.66 5.72
N SER A 75 3.30 16.62 6.50
CA SER A 75 2.15 16.65 7.42
C SER A 75 2.37 17.56 8.63
N ILE A 76 3.63 17.89 8.94
CA ILE A 76 3.98 18.88 9.95
C ILE A 76 3.62 20.26 9.39
N GLN A 77 2.61 20.89 9.98
CA GLN A 77 1.97 22.10 9.45
C GLN A 77 2.97 23.21 9.07
N PRO A 78 3.04 23.61 7.79
CA PRO A 78 3.93 24.67 7.32
C PRO A 78 3.46 26.08 7.71
N GLU A 79 2.30 26.23 8.36
CA GLU A 79 1.71 27.52 8.75
C GLU A 79 2.59 28.37 9.70
N ARG A 80 3.70 27.82 10.20
CA ARG A 80 4.67 28.52 11.06
C ARG A 80 6.06 28.66 10.44
N ILE A 81 6.23 28.26 9.18
CA ILE A 81 7.54 28.18 8.53
C ILE A 81 7.67 29.34 7.54
N ASP A 82 8.68 30.20 7.72
CA ASP A 82 8.99 31.25 6.76
C ASP A 82 9.43 30.66 5.40
N ALA A 83 9.39 31.46 4.33
CA ALA A 83 9.68 30.99 2.98
C ALA A 83 11.12 30.43 2.80
N GLY A 84 12.10 30.96 3.53
CA GLY A 84 13.49 30.49 3.50
C GLY A 84 13.64 29.13 4.19
N SER A 85 13.00 28.97 5.35
CA SER A 85 12.93 27.74 6.11
C SER A 85 12.18 26.63 5.34
N LEU A 86 11.13 26.99 4.60
CA LEU A 86 10.41 26.05 3.73
C LEU A 86 11.29 25.55 2.57
N GLN A 87 12.02 26.44 1.90
CA GLN A 87 12.93 26.07 0.81
C GLN A 87 14.04 25.13 1.30
N HIS A 88 14.59 25.40 2.49
CA HIS A 88 15.58 24.54 3.13
C HIS A 88 15.01 23.16 3.46
N LEU A 89 13.81 23.10 4.05
CA LEU A 89 13.11 21.86 4.37
C LEU A 89 12.83 21.02 3.11
N LEU A 90 12.36 21.64 2.02
CA LEU A 90 12.13 20.98 0.73
C LEU A 90 13.43 20.43 0.11
N GLY A 91 14.54 21.17 0.25
CA GLY A 91 15.86 20.75 -0.22
C GLY A 91 16.41 19.52 0.50
N GLN A 92 16.04 19.35 1.78
CA GLN A 92 16.45 18.22 2.61
C GLN A 92 15.53 17.00 2.48
N MET A 93 14.41 17.11 1.76
CA MET A 93 13.48 15.99 1.63
C MET A 93 14.10 14.82 0.87
N PRO A 94 13.88 13.58 1.35
CA PRO A 94 14.37 12.40 0.67
C PRO A 94 13.78 12.32 -0.74
N LYS A 95 14.66 12.13 -1.73
CA LYS A 95 14.29 11.99 -3.14
C LYS A 95 14.00 10.54 -3.45
N THR A 96 13.12 10.29 -4.40
CA THR A 96 12.74 8.96 -4.85
C THR A 96 12.36 9.01 -6.32
N ALA A 97 12.69 7.95 -7.05
CA ALA A 97 12.20 7.72 -8.41
C ALA A 97 10.81 7.06 -8.43
N PHE A 98 10.32 6.60 -7.28
CA PHE A 98 9.11 5.79 -7.11
C PHE A 98 8.09 6.54 -6.25
N THR A 99 7.45 7.54 -6.86
CA THR A 99 6.44 8.39 -6.20
C THR A 99 5.07 7.72 -6.03
N TYR A 100 4.90 6.54 -6.64
CA TYR A 100 3.65 5.81 -6.61
C TYR A 100 3.36 5.18 -5.24
N ARG A 101 2.07 4.94 -4.99
CA ARG A 101 1.55 4.18 -3.86
C ARG A 101 0.56 3.16 -4.38
N ILE A 102 0.68 1.93 -3.90
CA ILE A 102 -0.21 0.82 -4.26
C ILE A 102 -1.02 0.46 -3.02
N LEU A 103 -2.34 0.66 -3.08
CA LEU A 103 -3.27 0.34 -2.02
C LEU A 103 -4.11 -0.86 -2.45
N LYS A 104 -3.95 -2.00 -1.78
CA LYS A 104 -4.85 -3.14 -1.95
C LYS A 104 -5.90 -3.12 -0.84
N SER A 105 -7.18 -3.18 -1.21
CA SER A 105 -8.27 -3.33 -0.24
C SER A 105 -8.57 -4.82 -0.03
N VAL A 106 -8.79 -5.20 1.24
CA VAL A 106 -9.18 -6.56 1.62
C VAL A 106 -10.67 -6.81 1.34
N ASP A 107 -11.50 -5.77 1.47
CA ASP A 107 -12.96 -5.89 1.41
C ASP A 107 -13.49 -6.18 -0.01
N ASN A 108 -12.81 -5.67 -1.05
CA ASN A 108 -13.30 -5.73 -2.43
C ASN A 108 -12.29 -6.31 -3.44
N ASP A 109 -11.14 -6.80 -2.95
CA ASP A 109 -10.01 -7.33 -3.72
C ASP A 109 -9.50 -6.43 -4.87
N LYS A 110 -9.75 -5.12 -4.76
CA LYS A 110 -9.27 -4.12 -5.72
C LYS A 110 -7.90 -3.60 -5.32
N VAL A 111 -7.09 -3.34 -6.34
CA VAL A 111 -5.78 -2.70 -6.21
C VAL A 111 -5.87 -1.31 -6.82
N TYR A 112 -5.57 -0.30 -6.01
CA TYR A 112 -5.56 1.09 -6.41
C TYR A 112 -4.12 1.57 -6.54
N TYR A 113 -3.79 2.12 -7.69
CA TYR A 113 -2.50 2.71 -7.98
C TYR A 113 -2.65 4.22 -7.95
N TYR A 114 -1.84 4.87 -7.13
CA TYR A 114 -1.76 6.32 -7.02
C TYR A 114 -0.37 6.75 -7.45
N ASP A 115 -0.25 7.77 -8.28
CA ASP A 115 1.03 8.36 -8.65
C ASP A 115 0.89 9.87 -8.87
N LYS A 116 2.02 10.56 -9.03
CA LYS A 116 2.08 11.97 -9.43
C LYS A 116 2.77 12.05 -10.78
N ILE A 117 1.98 12.30 -11.82
CA ILE A 117 2.53 12.58 -13.14
C ILE A 117 2.76 14.09 -13.21
N VAL A 118 4.03 14.50 -13.15
CA VAL A 118 4.48 15.90 -13.05
C VAL A 118 3.98 16.55 -11.75
N THR A 119 2.80 17.17 -11.77
CA THR A 119 2.16 17.78 -10.61
C THR A 119 0.72 17.29 -10.41
N LYS A 120 0.20 16.51 -11.36
CA LYS A 120 -1.18 16.05 -11.34
C LYS A 120 -1.27 14.71 -10.61
N PRO A 121 -2.21 14.57 -9.66
CA PRO A 121 -2.50 13.27 -9.09
C PRO A 121 -3.07 12.37 -10.20
N PHE A 122 -2.49 11.19 -10.34
CA PHE A 122 -2.95 10.14 -11.23
C PHE A 122 -3.41 8.96 -10.38
N LYS A 123 -4.54 8.36 -10.75
CA LYS A 123 -5.08 7.18 -10.08
C LYS A 123 -5.72 6.26 -11.10
N TYR A 124 -5.48 4.97 -10.95
CA TYR A 124 -6.26 3.93 -11.62
C TYR A 124 -6.52 2.74 -10.68
N GLU A 125 -7.43 1.88 -11.08
CA GLU A 125 -7.87 0.69 -10.33
C GLU A 125 -7.69 -0.55 -11.21
N GLU A 126 -7.23 -1.63 -10.60
CA GLU A 126 -7.18 -2.95 -11.21
C GLU A 126 -7.86 -3.98 -10.31
N SER A 127 -8.40 -5.03 -10.92
CA SER A 127 -8.85 -6.26 -10.25
C SER A 127 -8.06 -7.44 -10.80
N PRO A 128 -6.76 -7.53 -10.47
CA PRO A 128 -5.89 -8.53 -11.06
C PRO A 128 -6.27 -9.94 -10.58
N SER A 129 -6.45 -10.87 -11.52
CA SER A 129 -6.55 -12.29 -11.23
C SER A 129 -5.14 -12.86 -11.15
N TYR A 130 -4.73 -13.32 -9.96
CA TYR A 130 -3.42 -13.93 -9.77
C TYR A 130 -3.52 -15.45 -9.71
N ASN A 131 -2.91 -16.12 -10.68
CA ASN A 131 -2.76 -17.57 -10.68
C ASN A 131 -1.41 -17.93 -10.05
N TRP A 132 -1.39 -18.10 -8.73
CA TRP A 132 -0.20 -18.51 -7.98
C TRP A 132 -0.10 -20.03 -7.91
N ASN A 133 1.01 -20.59 -8.37
CA ASN A 133 1.43 -21.96 -8.12
C ASN A 133 2.29 -22.01 -6.86
N ILE A 134 1.77 -22.60 -5.79
CA ILE A 134 2.53 -22.78 -4.55
C ILE A 134 3.53 -23.91 -4.75
N THR A 135 4.81 -23.61 -4.63
CA THR A 135 5.87 -24.62 -4.77
C THR A 135 6.07 -25.37 -3.44
N GLY A 136 6.82 -26.47 -3.46
CA GLY A 136 7.25 -27.16 -2.24
C GLY A 136 8.43 -26.49 -1.51
N GLU A 137 9.01 -25.44 -2.07
CA GLU A 137 10.23 -24.81 -1.56
C GLU A 137 9.94 -23.94 -0.34
N LYS A 138 10.66 -24.23 0.75
CA LYS A 138 10.58 -23.51 2.02
C LYS A 138 11.86 -22.72 2.25
N GLN A 139 11.71 -21.49 2.73
CA GLN A 139 12.84 -20.61 3.04
C GLN A 139 12.59 -19.87 4.35
N MET A 140 13.66 -19.44 5.01
CA MET A 140 13.58 -18.63 6.23
C MET A 140 14.13 -17.23 5.95
N ILE A 141 13.29 -16.21 6.06
CA ILE A 141 13.68 -14.81 5.86
C ILE A 141 13.49 -14.08 7.18
N ASN A 142 14.57 -13.54 7.75
CA ASN A 142 14.57 -12.80 9.01
C ASN A 142 13.82 -13.54 10.14
N GLY A 143 14.04 -14.85 10.26
CA GLY A 143 13.38 -15.70 11.27
C GLY A 143 11.92 -16.06 10.97
N ILE A 144 11.40 -15.68 9.80
CA ILE A 144 10.05 -16.00 9.35
C ILE A 144 10.12 -17.17 8.37
N ASN A 145 9.41 -18.25 8.70
CA ASN A 145 9.23 -19.37 7.77
C ASN A 145 8.33 -18.93 6.61
N CYS A 146 8.79 -19.18 5.40
CA CYS A 146 8.14 -18.78 4.16
C CYS A 146 8.08 -19.93 3.16
N ILE A 147 7.12 -19.85 2.23
CA ILE A 147 6.98 -20.75 1.09
C ILE A 147 7.04 -19.95 -0.20
N VAL A 148 7.71 -20.51 -1.21
CA VAL A 148 7.81 -19.89 -2.53
C VAL A 148 6.54 -20.20 -3.32
N ALA A 149 6.00 -19.17 -3.97
CA ALA A 149 4.98 -19.33 -4.99
C ALA A 149 5.43 -18.63 -6.27
N GLU A 150 5.16 -19.28 -7.39
CA GLU A 150 5.43 -18.78 -8.73
C GLU A 150 4.12 -18.35 -9.36
N GLY A 151 4.14 -17.29 -10.14
CA GLY A 151 2.99 -16.84 -10.90
C GLY A 151 3.42 -16.08 -12.12
N SER A 152 2.45 -15.69 -12.93
CA SER A 152 2.68 -14.77 -14.04
C SER A 152 1.75 -13.57 -13.89
N TYR A 153 2.28 -12.39 -14.21
CA TYR A 153 1.51 -11.17 -14.29
C TYR A 153 1.88 -10.44 -15.58
N ALA A 154 0.89 -10.17 -16.44
CA ALA A 154 1.10 -9.51 -17.73
C ALA A 154 2.26 -10.12 -18.56
N ASN A 155 2.35 -11.45 -18.60
CA ASN A 155 3.41 -12.24 -19.27
C ASN A 155 4.81 -12.15 -18.65
N PHE A 156 4.97 -11.49 -17.51
CA PHE A 156 6.20 -11.52 -16.73
C PHE A 156 6.11 -12.56 -15.63
N LEU A 157 7.20 -13.30 -15.42
CA LEU A 157 7.33 -14.23 -14.30
C LEU A 157 7.43 -13.43 -13.00
N ALA A 158 6.55 -13.73 -12.05
CA ALA A 158 6.53 -13.13 -10.73
C ALA A 158 6.80 -14.22 -9.69
N ILE A 159 7.80 -14.02 -8.85
CA ILE A 159 8.07 -14.87 -7.70
C ILE A 159 7.58 -14.14 -6.47
N LYS A 160 6.70 -14.79 -5.71
CA LYS A 160 6.16 -14.26 -4.47
C LYS A 160 6.51 -15.18 -3.31
N ILE A 161 7.01 -14.57 -2.24
CA ILE A 161 7.40 -15.29 -1.04
C ILE A 161 6.32 -15.04 0.01
N TYR A 162 5.55 -16.08 0.33
CA TYR A 162 4.50 -16.03 1.34
C TYR A 162 5.07 -16.38 2.71
N ARG A 163 4.68 -15.64 3.74
CA ARG A 163 4.84 -16.08 5.13
C ARG A 163 3.97 -17.31 5.37
N LEU A 164 4.55 -18.35 5.94
CA LEU A 164 3.80 -19.48 6.49
C LEU A 164 3.08 -19.01 7.75
N ILE A 165 1.79 -18.75 7.62
CA ILE A 165 0.86 -18.62 8.76
C ILE A 165 0.19 -19.99 8.92
N GLN A 166 0.03 -20.48 10.14
CA GLN A 166 -0.63 -21.77 10.42
C GLN A 166 -2.00 -21.92 9.72
N ASP A 167 -2.76 -20.82 9.58
CA ASP A 167 -4.06 -20.80 8.88
C ASP A 167 -3.96 -21.06 7.36
N PHE A 168 -2.79 -20.80 6.76
CA PHE A 168 -2.56 -21.03 5.33
C PHE A 168 -2.46 -22.53 5.01
N TYR A 169 -2.02 -23.36 5.96
CA TYR A 169 -2.06 -24.82 5.81
C TYR A 169 -3.49 -25.35 5.76
N ARG A 170 -4.40 -24.79 6.58
CA ARG A 170 -5.82 -25.18 6.56
C ARG A 170 -6.49 -24.86 5.22
N LEU A 171 -6.19 -23.71 4.63
CA LEU A 171 -6.75 -23.31 3.32
C LEU A 171 -6.22 -24.18 2.16
N ILE A 172 -4.95 -24.59 2.21
CA ILE A 172 -4.35 -25.51 1.23
C ILE A 172 -4.91 -26.93 1.38
N GLU A 173 -5.17 -27.39 2.60
CA GLU A 173 -5.83 -28.69 2.83
C GLU A 173 -7.27 -28.67 2.30
N THR A 174 -8.02 -27.59 2.51
CA THR A 174 -9.40 -27.48 1.97
C THR A 174 -9.47 -27.37 0.46
N SER A 175 -8.44 -26.85 -0.22
CA SER A 175 -8.41 -26.81 -1.70
C SER A 175 -7.97 -28.12 -2.32
N LYS A 176 -7.23 -28.96 -1.59
CA LYS A 176 -6.84 -30.31 -2.02
C LYS A 176 -7.94 -31.37 -1.80
N THR A 177 -8.89 -31.13 -0.90
CA THR A 177 -9.99 -32.07 -0.60
C THR A 177 -11.25 -31.85 -1.44
N VAL A 178 -11.26 -30.83 -2.31
CA VAL A 178 -12.29 -30.65 -3.34
C VAL A 178 -11.73 -31.16 -4.68
N ASN A 179 -11.67 -32.48 -4.82
CA ASN A 179 -11.56 -33.22 -6.08
C ASN A 179 -12.06 -34.64 -5.85
#